data_AF-A0A3D2TNN8-F1
#
_entry.id   AF-A0A3D2TNN8-F1
#
_cell.length_a   1.000
_cell.length_b   1.000
_cell.length_c   1.000
_cell.angle_alpha   90.00
_cell.angle_beta   90.00
_cell.angle_gamma   90.00
#
_symmetry.space_group_name_H-M   'P 1'
#
loop_
_entity.id
_entity.type
_entity.pdbx_description
1 polymer ?
#
loop_
_entity_poly.entity_id
_entity_poly.type
_entity_poly.pdbx_seq_one_letter_code
_entity_poly.pdbx_strand_id
1 'polypeptide(L)'
;MEYKIGNSNKIDSIGESVEITCPKCNQKTNFSVFSNLDTRFIPKFPLIYSKNVYFLVCPKCSAVFGIDDQNGNLFRKGEKLAIGDFDLKDLKEFNC
;
A
#
# COMPACT_ATOMS: atom_id res chain seq x y z
N MET A 1 -2.58 -2.69 -17.36
CA MET A 1 -3.00 -3.40 -16.13
C MET A 1 -3.08 -2.36 -15.04
N GLU A 2 -4.27 -2.04 -14.57
CA GLU A 2 -4.44 -1.12 -13.45
C GLU A 2 -4.30 -1.93 -12.15
N TYR A 3 -3.58 -1.38 -11.18
CA TYR A 3 -3.39 -1.99 -9.87
C TYR A 3 -4.20 -1.22 -8.84
N LYS A 4 -4.79 -1.92 -7.88
CA LYS A 4 -5.71 -1.33 -6.91
C LYS A 4 -4.97 -0.51 -5.83
N ILE A 5 -4.52 0.69 -6.20
CA ILE A 5 -3.80 1.65 -5.34
C ILE A 5 -4.72 2.76 -4.81
N GLY A 6 -6.02 2.48 -4.69
CA GLY A 6 -7.05 3.48 -4.37
C GLY A 6 -7.62 4.17 -5.62
N ASN A 7 -8.75 4.85 -5.46
CA ASN A 7 -9.45 5.57 -6.54
C ASN A 7 -9.58 7.07 -6.28
N SER A 8 -8.93 7.57 -5.23
CA SER A 8 -8.77 9.01 -5.01
C SER A 8 -7.58 9.54 -5.80
N ASN A 9 -7.72 10.78 -6.30
CA ASN A 9 -6.65 11.52 -6.97
C ASN A 9 -5.56 12.02 -6.01
N LYS A 10 -5.85 11.99 -4.70
CA LYS A 10 -4.91 12.40 -3.65
C LYS A 10 -4.21 11.17 -3.08
N ILE A 11 -2.89 11.16 -3.17
CA ILE A 11 -2.00 10.18 -2.55
C ILE A 11 -1.26 10.89 -1.41
N ASP A 12 -1.34 10.33 -0.20
CA ASP A 12 -0.64 10.82 0.97
C ASP A 12 0.68 10.04 1.14
N SER A 13 1.80 10.76 1.20
CA SER A 13 3.10 10.17 1.57
C SER A 13 3.18 10.03 3.09
N ILE A 14 3.37 8.81 3.59
CA ILE A 14 3.40 8.52 5.02
C ILE A 14 4.82 8.55 5.56
N GLY A 15 5.78 8.08 4.76
CA GLY A 15 7.20 8.08 5.13
C GLY A 15 7.96 6.94 4.48
N GLU A 16 9.08 6.57 5.09
CA GLU A 16 9.95 5.48 4.62
C GLU A 16 9.94 4.30 5.60
N SER A 17 9.89 3.09 5.06
CA SER A 17 10.01 1.85 5.82
C SER A 17 11.43 1.67 6.36
N VAL A 18 11.58 0.70 7.26
CA VAL A 18 12.90 0.15 7.59
C VAL A 18 13.54 -0.47 6.34
N GLU A 19 14.85 -0.72 6.40
CA GLU A 19 15.57 -1.36 5.32
C GLU A 19 15.03 -2.79 5.12
N ILE A 20 14.36 -3.01 3.99
CA ILE A 20 13.74 -4.28 3.62
C ILE A 20 14.29 -4.77 2.27
N THR A 21 14.29 -6.09 2.09
CA THR A 21 14.80 -6.73 0.88
C THR A 21 13.71 -6.73 -0.18
N CYS A 22 13.93 -6.05 -1.31
CA CYS A 22 12.95 -6.06 -2.39
C CYS A 22 12.85 -7.45 -3.04
N PRO A 23 11.67 -8.09 -3.11
CA PRO A 23 11.52 -9.40 -3.72
C PRO A 23 11.72 -9.39 -5.25
N LYS A 24 11.66 -8.21 -5.89
CA LYS A 24 11.82 -8.07 -7.34
C LYS A 24 13.25 -7.84 -7.79
N CYS A 25 14.03 -7.05 -7.05
CA CYS A 25 15.42 -6.73 -7.40
C CYS A 25 16.47 -7.27 -6.42
N ASN A 26 16.05 -7.92 -5.33
CA ASN A 26 16.88 -8.45 -4.24
C ASN A 26 17.84 -7.43 -3.61
N GLN A 27 17.55 -6.13 -3.74
CA GLN A 27 18.32 -5.08 -3.08
C GLN A 27 17.66 -4.71 -1.76
N LYS A 28 18.49 -4.53 -0.73
CA LYS A 28 18.07 -3.95 0.54
C LYS A 28 17.95 -2.44 0.40
N THR A 29 16.78 -1.90 0.71
CA THR A 29 16.51 -0.48 0.59
C THR A 29 15.32 -0.07 1.46
N ASN A 30 15.23 1.22 1.77
CA ASN A 30 14.07 1.79 2.45
C ASN A 30 12.99 2.05 1.39
N PHE A 31 11.79 1.52 1.61
CA PHE A 31 10.70 1.72 0.68
C PHE A 31 9.92 2.97 1.05
N SER A 32 9.47 3.72 0.06
CA SER A 32 8.56 4.83 0.28
C SER A 32 7.14 4.30 0.44
N VAL A 33 6.51 4.64 1.56
CA VAL A 33 5.16 4.20 1.94
C VAL A 33 4.15 5.30 1.64
N PHE A 34 3.10 4.92 0.91
CA PHE A 34 2.02 5.80 0.51
C PHE A 34 0.67 5.24 0.95
N SER A 35 -0.30 6.13 1.12
CA SER A 35 -1.71 5.77 1.22
C SER A 35 -2.56 6.50 0.20
N ASN A 36 -3.64 5.83 -0.20
CA ASN A 36 -4.72 6.42 -0.98
C ASN A 36 -6.06 5.96 -0.43
N LEU A 37 -7.14 6.62 -0.83
CA LEU A 37 -8.51 6.26 -0.46
C LEU A 37 -9.14 5.42 -1.59
N ASP A 38 -9.80 4.32 -1.22
CA ASP A 38 -10.65 3.51 -2.10
C ASP A 38 -12.10 3.65 -1.61
N THR A 39 -12.87 4.50 -2.29
CA THR A 39 -14.27 4.79 -1.97
C THR A 39 -15.20 4.15 -2.99
N ARG A 40 -16.13 3.33 -2.52
CA ARG A 40 -17.04 2.53 -3.36
C ARG A 40 -18.47 2.74 -2.90
N PHE A 41 -19.37 2.82 -3.86
CA PHE A 41 -20.79 2.76 -3.59
C PHE A 41 -21.24 1.30 -3.62
N ILE A 42 -21.92 0.84 -2.57
CA ILE A 42 -22.50 -0.50 -2.51
C ILE A 42 -23.99 -0.38 -2.87
N PRO A 43 -24.43 -0.70 -4.10
CA PRO A 43 -25.83 -0.45 -4.49
C PRO A 43 -26.84 -1.31 -3.72
N LYS A 44 -26.41 -2.48 -3.23
CA LYS A 44 -27.25 -3.41 -2.46
C LYS A 44 -27.66 -2.85 -1.08
N PHE A 45 -26.86 -1.94 -0.53
CA PHE A 45 -27.12 -1.24 0.74
C PHE A 45 -26.62 0.18 0.53
N PRO A 46 -27.48 1.23 0.42
CA PRO A 46 -27.15 2.55 -0.10
C PRO A 46 -26.17 3.31 0.82
N LEU A 47 -24.95 2.81 0.86
CA LEU A 47 -23.89 3.14 1.78
C LEU A 47 -22.63 3.34 0.95
N ILE A 48 -21.91 4.38 1.34
CA ILE A 48 -20.59 4.69 0.81
C ILE A 48 -19.60 3.95 1.71
N TYR A 49 -18.87 3.00 1.12
CA TYR A 49 -17.79 2.31 1.79
C TYR A 49 -16.47 2.96 1.40
N SER A 50 -15.72 3.46 2.37
CA SER A 50 -14.43 4.08 2.14
C SER A 50 -13.37 3.40 2.98
N LYS A 51 -12.24 3.08 2.38
CA LYS A 51 -11.10 2.48 3.07
C LYS A 51 -9.78 3.10 2.61
N ASN A 52 -8.80 3.13 3.51
CA ASN A 52 -7.44 3.47 3.14
C ASN A 52 -6.75 2.24 2.55
N VAL A 53 -6.05 2.44 1.44
CA VAL A 53 -5.19 1.45 0.80
C VAL A 53 -3.76 1.91 0.97
N TYR A 54 -2.92 1.02 1.49
CA TYR A 54 -1.50 1.28 1.71
C TYR A 54 -0.67 0.53 0.68
N PHE A 55 0.32 1.20 0.11
CA PHE A 55 1.25 0.60 -0.83
C PHE A 55 2.66 1.17 -0.65
N LEU A 56 3.64 0.35 -0.98
CA LEU A 56 5.05 0.73 -0.98
C LEU A 56 5.60 0.80 -2.38
N VAL A 57 6.58 1.67 -2.58
CA VAL A 57 7.34 1.78 -3.82
C VAL A 57 8.82 1.55 -3.52
N CYS A 58 9.42 0.60 -4.23
CA CYS A 58 10.87 0.39 -4.19
C CYS A 58 11.57 1.50 -4.97
N PRO A 59 12.50 2.27 -4.37
CA PRO A 59 13.21 3.34 -5.06
C PRO A 59 14.19 2.85 -6.14
N LYS A 60 14.58 1.57 -6.11
CA LYS A 60 15.59 1.00 -7.02
C LYS A 60 15.00 0.44 -8.31
N CYS A 61 13.90 -0.30 -8.20
CA CYS A 61 13.28 -0.98 -9.34
C CYS A 61 11.85 -0.50 -9.64
N SER A 62 11.38 0.53 -8.92
CA SER A 62 10.03 1.10 -9.05
C SER A 62 8.91 0.06 -8.92
N ALA A 63 9.19 -1.07 -8.29
CA ALA A 63 8.19 -2.07 -7.96
C ALA A 63 7.24 -1.52 -6.91
N VAL A 64 5.95 -1.78 -7.10
CA VAL A 64 4.90 -1.37 -6.18
C VAL A 64 4.33 -2.61 -5.50
N PHE A 65 4.20 -2.55 -4.18
CA PHE A 65 3.69 -3.64 -3.37
C PHE A 65 2.53 -3.14 -2.51
N GLY A 66 1.53 -3.98 -2.29
CA GLY A 66 0.46 -3.73 -1.33
C GLY A 66 0.85 -4.20 0.07
N ILE A 67 0.19 -3.64 1.08
CA ILE A 67 0.29 -4.07 2.48
C ILE A 67 -1.12 -4.28 3.03
N ASP A 68 -1.23 -5.07 4.10
CA ASP A 68 -2.47 -5.17 4.83
C ASP A 68 -2.83 -3.85 5.54
N ASP A 69 -4.13 -3.59 5.62
CA ASP A 69 -4.70 -2.39 6.24
C ASP A 69 -4.25 -2.25 7.71
N GLN A 70 -4.07 -3.36 8.43
CA GLN A 70 -3.59 -3.36 9.82
C GLN A 70 -2.16 -2.82 9.92
N ASN A 71 -1.23 -3.38 9.13
CA ASN A 71 0.18 -2.98 9.12
C ASN A 71 0.33 -1.52 8.64
N GLY A 72 -0.42 -1.13 7.61
CA GLY A 72 -0.44 0.26 7.13
C GLY A 72 -0.96 1.25 8.18
N ASN A 73 -1.99 0.88 8.94
CA ASN A 73 -2.50 1.71 10.04
C ASN A 73 -1.51 1.81 11.21
N LEU A 74 -0.82 0.73 11.58
CA LEU A 74 0.24 0.75 12.60
C LEU A 74 1.41 1.63 12.15
N PHE A 75 1.83 1.50 10.90
CA PHE A 75 2.88 2.34 10.32
C PHE A 75 2.50 3.83 10.35
N ARG A 76 1.24 4.16 9.99
CA ARG A 76 0.71 5.53 10.07
C ARG A 76 0.70 6.08 11.50
N LYS A 77 0.57 5.24 12.52
CA LYS A 77 0.67 5.61 13.94
C LYS A 77 2.11 5.81 14.43
N GLY A 78 3.11 5.49 13.60
CA GLY A 78 4.53 5.66 13.88
C GLY A 78 5.32 4.36 14.09
N GLU A 79 4.66 3.20 14.03
CA GLU A 79 5.32 1.90 14.18
C GLU A 79 6.00 1.47 12.88
N LYS A 80 7.23 1.96 12.68
CA LYS A 80 8.01 1.67 11.47
C LYS A 80 8.35 0.19 11.24
N LEU A 81 8.35 -0.61 12.31
CA LEU A 81 8.63 -2.05 12.29
C LEU A 81 7.41 -2.89 11.89
N ALA A 82 6.23 -2.28 11.71
CA ALA A 82 5.03 -2.99 11.29
C ALA A 82 5.07 -3.46 9.82
N ILE A 83 6.11 -3.08 9.06
CA ILE A 83 6.32 -3.49 7.67
C ILE A 83 7.67 -4.21 7.58
N GLY A 84 7.64 -5.52 7.38
CA GLY A 84 8.81 -6.36 7.14
C GLY A 84 8.83 -7.01 5.75
N ASP A 85 9.90 -7.76 5.47
CA ASP A 85 10.15 -8.44 4.19
C ASP A 85 8.99 -9.36 3.75
N PHE A 86 8.28 -9.97 4.71
CA PHE A 86 7.19 -10.93 4.45
C PHE A 86 5.80 -10.29 4.32
N ASP A 87 5.67 -9.00 4.66
CA ASP A 87 4.39 -8.28 4.62
C ASP A 87 4.10 -7.70 3.23
N LEU A 88 5.09 -7.76 2.32
CA LEU A 88 4.98 -7.31 0.94
C LEU A 88 4.06 -8.25 0.17
N LYS A 89 2.92 -7.73 -0.28
CA LYS A 89 1.98 -8.47 -1.12
C LYS A 89 1.98 -7.91 -2.53
N ASP A 90 1.79 -8.80 -3.50
CA ASP A 90 1.48 -8.36 -4.84
C ASP A 90 0.17 -7.58 -4.86
N LEU A 91 0.15 -6.53 -5.67
CA LEU A 91 -1.04 -5.70 -5.81
C LEU A 91 -2.16 -6.53 -6.43
N LYS A 92 -3.31 -6.57 -5.75
CA LYS A 92 -4.51 -7.22 -6.28
C LYS A 92 -4.90 -6.55 -7.60
N GLU A 93 -5.11 -7.38 -8.63
CA GLU A 93 -5.62 -6.95 -9.92
C GLU A 93 -7.04 -6.39 -9.78
N PHE A 94 -7.38 -5.44 -10.65
CA PHE A 94 -8.78 -5.03 -10.83
C PHE A 94 -9.53 -6.16 -11.54
N ASN A 95 -10.25 -6.97 -10.77
CA ASN A 95 -11.31 -7.80 -11.34
C ASN A 95 -12.54 -6.91 -11.53
N CYS A 96 -12.85 -6.61 -12.79
CA CYS A 96 -14.09 -5.94 -13.22
C CYS A 96 -15.31 -6.80 -12.90
#